data_AF-A0A8T4JXH5-F1
#
_entry.id   AF-A0A8T4JXH5-F1
#
_cell.length_a   1.000
_cell.length_b   1.000
_cell.length_c   1.000
_cell.angle_alpha   90.00
_cell.angle_beta   90.00
_cell.angle_gamma   90.00
#
_symmetry.space_group_name_H-M   'P 1'
#
loop_
_entity.id
_entity.type
_entity.pdbx_description
1 polymer ?
#
loop_
_entity_poly.entity_id
_entity_poly.type
_entity_poly.pdbx_seq_one_letter_code
_entity_poly.pdbx_strand_id
1 'polypeptide(L)'
;MKKIPQAKAKKETRITPNNIAIENKHEKVLFSFEAVEKNEYFNLDGTCQNWAADLFDTMQKVSGIELKDIYAGKYSGKTSPFRIHRHEDAKPPCKLPPNILLEDMWQIRISISKGGIHGIFSDNIFYVIWFDPQHNLYPDKNHGGLKKVIPPSTCCKDRDIELEQLKEKIDRLQQDCEFWEAYAQKKEET
;
A
#
# COMPACT_ATOMS: atom_id res chain seq x y z
N MET A 1 -25.58 -1.00 -67.36
CA MET A 1 -25.89 -0.79 -65.93
C MET A 1 -24.61 -0.41 -65.20
N LYS A 2 -24.52 0.79 -64.61
CA LYS A 2 -23.34 1.20 -63.83
C LYS A 2 -23.41 0.52 -62.45
N LYS A 3 -22.37 -0.24 -62.07
CA LYS A 3 -22.28 -0.88 -60.75
C LYS A 3 -22.16 0.19 -59.66
N ILE A 4 -22.95 0.03 -58.60
CA ILE A 4 -22.89 0.86 -57.38
C ILE A 4 -21.56 0.58 -56.67
N PRO A 5 -20.79 1.60 -56.24
CA PRO A 5 -19.55 1.38 -55.51
C PRO A 5 -19.85 0.79 -54.14
N GLN A 6 -19.23 -0.34 -53.79
CA GLN A 6 -19.25 -0.85 -52.42
C GLN A 6 -18.11 -0.23 -51.62
N ALA A 7 -18.44 0.38 -50.49
CA ALA A 7 -17.45 0.85 -49.53
C ALA A 7 -16.73 -0.37 -48.93
N LYS A 8 -15.42 -0.46 -49.15
CA LYS A 8 -14.58 -1.44 -48.44
C LYS A 8 -14.31 -0.87 -47.05
N ALA A 9 -14.85 -1.51 -46.02
CA ALA A 9 -14.45 -1.22 -44.64
C ALA A 9 -12.94 -1.43 -44.53
N LYS A 10 -12.21 -0.42 -44.05
CA LYS A 10 -10.82 -0.60 -43.62
C LYS A 10 -10.85 -1.62 -42.49
N LYS A 11 -10.35 -2.83 -42.74
CA LYS A 11 -9.97 -3.72 -41.65
C LYS A 11 -8.84 -3.01 -40.91
N GLU A 12 -9.13 -2.47 -39.74
CA GLU A 12 -8.11 -2.07 -38.79
C GLU A 12 -7.33 -3.34 -38.40
N THR A 13 -6.26 -3.59 -39.15
CA THR A 13 -5.20 -4.49 -38.71
C THR A 13 -4.65 -3.87 -37.44
N ARG A 14 -4.71 -4.63 -36.33
CA ARG A 14 -4.10 -4.31 -35.03
C ARG A 14 -2.82 -3.51 -35.24
N ILE A 15 -2.85 -2.25 -34.85
CA ILE A 15 -1.65 -1.41 -34.84
C ILE A 15 -0.75 -1.99 -33.74
N THR A 16 0.37 -2.57 -34.13
CA THR A 16 1.50 -2.84 -33.22
C THR A 16 2.62 -1.87 -33.62
N PRO A 17 3.30 -1.26 -32.63
CA PRO A 17 3.82 0.09 -32.73
C PRO A 17 5.16 0.14 -33.45
N ASN A 18 5.35 1.15 -34.29
CA ASN A 18 6.66 1.48 -34.84
C ASN A 18 7.17 2.72 -34.12
N ASN A 19 8.26 2.52 -33.37
CA ASN A 19 9.25 3.55 -33.06
C ASN A 19 8.68 4.79 -32.35
N ILE A 20 8.43 4.68 -31.05
CA ILE A 20 8.61 5.86 -30.21
C ILE A 20 10.10 5.88 -29.88
N ALA A 21 10.84 6.73 -30.57
CA ALA A 21 12.05 7.27 -29.99
C ALA A 21 11.64 7.85 -28.63
N ILE A 22 12.10 7.25 -27.55
CA ILE A 22 11.89 7.73 -26.19
C ILE A 22 12.66 9.07 -26.10
N GLU A 23 11.99 10.17 -26.44
CA GLU A 23 12.43 11.56 -26.24
C GLU A 23 12.29 11.96 -24.74
N ASN A 24 12.48 11.01 -23.82
CA ASN A 24 11.91 11.06 -22.47
C ASN A 24 12.83 11.76 -21.48
N LYS A 25 12.90 13.09 -21.56
CA LYS A 25 13.46 13.93 -20.47
C LYS A 25 12.41 14.62 -19.60
N HIS A 26 11.12 14.44 -19.90
CA HIS A 26 10.01 15.10 -19.21
C HIS A 26 8.88 14.16 -18.77
N GLU A 27 9.12 12.85 -18.79
CA GLU A 27 8.09 11.91 -18.38
C GLU A 27 7.89 11.94 -16.86
N LYS A 28 6.62 11.98 -16.49
CA LYS A 28 6.17 11.86 -15.11
C LYS A 28 6.13 10.40 -14.69
N VAL A 29 6.19 10.17 -13.38
CA VAL A 29 6.15 8.82 -12.82
C VAL A 29 4.79 8.17 -13.03
N LEU A 30 4.81 6.96 -13.58
CA LEU A 30 3.70 6.02 -13.61
C LEU A 30 3.93 4.92 -12.58
N PHE A 31 2.87 4.24 -12.16
CA PHE A 31 2.96 3.12 -11.22
C PHE A 31 2.41 1.84 -11.85
N SER A 32 3.15 0.75 -11.72
CA SER A 32 2.69 -0.60 -12.03
C SER A 32 2.70 -1.45 -10.76
N PHE A 33 1.69 -2.30 -10.61
CA PHE A 33 1.57 -3.26 -9.52
C PHE A 33 1.71 -4.70 -9.99
N GLU A 34 2.13 -4.91 -11.25
CA GLU A 34 2.33 -6.24 -11.83
C GLU A 34 3.34 -7.08 -11.05
N ALA A 35 4.39 -6.44 -10.52
CA ALA A 35 5.49 -7.08 -9.80
C ALA A 35 5.27 -7.20 -8.28
N VAL A 36 4.07 -6.86 -7.78
CA VAL A 36 3.80 -6.89 -6.34
C VAL A 36 3.89 -8.33 -5.82
N GLU A 37 4.77 -8.55 -4.87
CA GLU A 37 4.93 -9.82 -4.18
C GLU A 37 4.64 -9.64 -2.69
N LYS A 38 3.82 -10.53 -2.13
CA LYS A 38 3.50 -10.53 -0.69
C LYS A 38 4.27 -11.63 0.02
N ASN A 39 4.83 -11.30 1.17
CA ASN A 39 5.44 -12.27 2.09
C ASN A 39 5.22 -11.86 3.55
N GLU A 40 5.82 -12.58 4.49
CA GLU A 40 5.65 -12.34 5.93
C GLU A 40 6.23 -11.00 6.43
N TYR A 41 7.04 -10.29 5.65
CA TYR A 41 7.61 -8.99 6.00
C TYR A 41 7.02 -7.84 5.18
N PHE A 42 6.68 -8.12 3.93
CA PHE A 42 6.25 -7.14 2.96
C PHE A 42 4.82 -7.46 2.50
N ASN A 43 3.84 -6.92 3.23
CA ASN A 43 2.44 -6.99 2.87
C ASN A 43 1.67 -5.85 3.59
N LEU A 44 0.35 -5.80 3.42
CA LEU A 44 -0.54 -4.78 4.00
C LEU A 44 -1.41 -5.30 5.15
N ASP A 45 -1.16 -6.50 5.61
CA ASP A 45 -1.95 -7.11 6.67
C ASP A 45 -1.75 -6.36 7.99
N GLY A 46 -2.82 -6.24 8.79
CA GLY A 46 -2.78 -5.50 10.06
C GLY A 46 -2.52 -3.99 9.92
N THR A 47 -2.48 -3.44 8.69
CA THR A 47 -2.37 -2.00 8.46
C THR A 47 -3.72 -1.32 8.64
N CYS A 48 -3.71 -0.08 9.14
CA CYS A 48 -4.93 0.71 9.25
C CYS A 48 -5.40 1.19 7.86
N GLN A 49 -6.70 1.40 7.68
CA GLN A 49 -7.27 1.91 6.42
C GLN A 49 -6.59 3.20 5.93
N ASN A 50 -6.16 4.05 6.88
CA ASN A 50 -5.44 5.28 6.56
C ASN A 50 -4.13 5.01 5.81
N TRP A 51 -3.45 3.90 6.06
CA TRP A 51 -2.20 3.58 5.38
C TRP A 51 -2.37 3.50 3.86
N ALA A 52 -3.42 2.82 3.40
CA ALA A 52 -3.72 2.73 1.97
C ALA A 52 -4.10 4.10 1.39
N ALA A 53 -4.88 4.90 2.12
CA ALA A 53 -5.21 6.26 1.70
C ALA A 53 -3.95 7.13 1.55
N ASP A 54 -3.04 7.10 2.54
CA ASP A 54 -1.78 7.84 2.47
C ASP A 54 -0.87 7.35 1.35
N LEU A 55 -0.87 6.05 1.05
CA LEU A 55 -0.17 5.49 -0.10
C LEU A 55 -0.69 6.11 -1.41
N PHE A 56 -2.02 6.11 -1.63
CA PHE A 56 -2.60 6.69 -2.85
C PHE A 56 -2.32 8.20 -2.95
N ASP A 57 -2.41 8.94 -1.85
CA ASP A 57 -2.05 10.36 -1.81
C ASP A 57 -0.57 10.58 -2.15
N THR A 58 0.31 9.72 -1.64
CA THR A 58 1.75 9.76 -1.92
C THR A 58 2.01 9.47 -3.38
N MET A 59 1.41 8.41 -3.93
CA MET A 59 1.54 8.03 -5.33
C MET A 59 1.00 9.11 -6.26
N GLN A 60 -0.13 9.73 -5.93
CA GLN A 60 -0.68 10.85 -6.69
C GLN A 60 0.33 12.00 -6.73
N LYS A 61 0.89 12.40 -5.58
CA LYS A 61 1.91 13.46 -5.53
C LYS A 61 3.17 13.09 -6.33
N VAL A 62 3.66 11.86 -6.19
CA VAL A 62 4.86 11.38 -6.89
C VAL A 62 4.63 11.26 -8.40
N SER A 63 3.41 10.90 -8.83
CA SER A 63 3.03 10.92 -10.25
C SER A 63 3.05 12.32 -10.88
N GLY A 64 3.08 13.38 -10.07
CA GLY A 64 3.29 14.75 -10.52
C GLY A 64 4.76 15.12 -10.78
N ILE A 65 5.71 14.30 -10.32
CA ILE A 65 7.15 14.59 -10.34
C ILE A 65 7.76 14.15 -11.69
N GLU A 66 8.61 15.00 -12.27
CA GLU A 66 9.40 14.65 -13.44
C GLU A 66 10.51 13.65 -13.08
N LEU A 67 10.67 12.60 -13.87
CA LEU A 67 11.62 11.52 -13.58
C LEU A 67 13.08 12.01 -13.45
N LYS A 68 13.48 13.00 -14.26
CA LYS A 68 14.82 13.62 -14.17
C LYS A 68 15.12 14.22 -12.79
N ASP A 69 14.10 14.69 -12.07
CA ASP A 69 14.26 15.32 -10.75
C ASP A 69 14.48 14.28 -9.65
N ILE A 70 13.91 13.08 -9.84
CA ILE A 70 14.17 11.92 -9.00
C ILE A 70 15.62 11.46 -9.19
N TYR A 71 16.06 11.26 -10.44
CA TYR A 71 17.43 10.85 -10.74
C TYR A 71 18.49 11.89 -10.37
N ALA A 72 18.15 13.18 -10.42
CA ALA A 72 19.00 14.26 -9.90
C ALA A 72 19.04 14.31 -8.36
N GLY A 73 18.31 13.43 -7.67
CA GLY A 73 18.34 13.32 -6.21
C GLY A 73 17.56 14.41 -5.47
N LYS A 74 16.75 15.24 -6.15
CA LYS A 74 16.01 16.36 -5.52
C LYS A 74 15.08 15.90 -4.39
N TYR A 75 14.61 14.65 -4.45
CA TYR A 75 13.69 14.07 -3.47
C TYR A 75 14.35 13.03 -2.55
N SER A 76 15.68 12.84 -2.61
CA SER A 76 16.40 11.79 -1.87
C SER A 76 16.75 12.14 -0.42
N GLY A 77 16.81 13.43 -0.10
CA GLY A 77 17.26 13.93 1.20
C GLY A 77 16.35 13.52 2.36
N LYS A 78 16.91 13.53 3.59
CA LYS A 78 16.16 13.19 4.82
C LYS A 78 14.96 14.12 5.07
N THR A 79 15.08 15.38 4.63
CA THR A 79 14.05 16.43 4.71
C THR A 79 12.96 16.29 3.66
N SER A 80 13.19 15.52 2.59
CA SER A 80 12.16 15.25 1.58
C SER A 80 11.08 14.37 2.19
N PRO A 81 9.78 14.71 2.04
CA PRO A 81 8.70 13.87 2.55
C PRO A 81 8.77 12.45 1.96
N PHE A 82 9.04 12.35 0.66
CA PHE A 82 9.04 11.10 -0.10
C PHE A 82 10.33 10.31 0.01
N ARG A 83 11.46 10.96 0.37
CA ARG A 83 12.79 10.33 0.50
C ARG A 83 13.04 9.27 -0.59
N ILE A 84 12.95 9.67 -1.86
CA ILE A 84 13.07 8.77 -3.02
C ILE A 84 14.55 8.50 -3.27
N HIS A 85 15.01 7.29 -2.99
CA HIS A 85 16.43 6.91 -3.07
C HIS A 85 16.62 5.41 -3.30
N ARG A 86 17.79 5.02 -3.80
CA ARG A 86 18.19 3.63 -3.98
C ARG A 86 18.61 2.96 -2.67
N HIS A 87 18.52 1.64 -2.65
CA HIS A 87 18.89 0.77 -1.54
C HIS A 87 20.31 0.21 -1.69
N GLU A 88 21.32 1.07 -1.62
CA GLU A 88 22.72 0.63 -1.80
C GLU A 88 23.21 -0.30 -0.66
N ASP A 89 22.77 -0.05 0.58
CA ASP A 89 23.22 -0.79 1.77
C ASP A 89 22.12 -1.62 2.46
N ALA A 90 20.98 -1.85 1.80
CA ALA A 90 19.89 -2.60 2.42
C ALA A 90 20.26 -4.07 2.63
N LYS A 91 19.68 -4.70 3.66
CA LYS A 91 19.78 -6.14 3.89
C LYS A 91 18.37 -6.70 4.00
N PRO A 92 17.73 -7.03 2.85
CA PRO A 92 16.37 -7.53 2.85
C PRO A 92 16.23 -8.76 3.78
N PRO A 93 15.16 -8.85 4.57
CA PRO A 93 14.91 -9.98 5.47
C PRO A 93 14.45 -11.25 4.72
N CYS A 94 14.16 -11.14 3.43
CA CYS A 94 13.77 -12.24 2.56
C CYS A 94 14.56 -12.20 1.24
N LYS A 95 14.43 -13.25 0.43
CA LYS A 95 15.02 -13.28 -0.90
C LYS A 95 14.37 -12.21 -1.78
N LEU A 96 15.18 -11.59 -2.63
CA LEU A 96 14.68 -10.71 -3.69
C LEU A 96 13.93 -11.55 -4.75
N PRO A 97 12.93 -10.99 -5.42
CA PRO A 97 12.27 -11.67 -6.55
C PRO A 97 13.27 -11.97 -7.68
N PRO A 98 13.00 -12.98 -8.52
CA PRO A 98 13.87 -13.31 -9.64
C PRO A 98 14.08 -12.11 -10.56
N ASN A 99 15.31 -11.92 -11.05
CA ASN A 99 15.70 -10.85 -11.98
C ASN A 99 15.68 -9.42 -11.40
N ILE A 100 15.60 -9.27 -10.08
CA ILE A 100 15.68 -7.97 -9.42
C ILE A 100 16.99 -7.89 -8.63
N LEU A 101 17.82 -6.93 -8.98
CA LEU A 101 19.04 -6.64 -8.25
C LEU A 101 18.75 -5.61 -7.16
N LEU A 102 19.43 -5.74 -6.03
CA LEU A 102 19.25 -4.85 -4.89
C LEU A 102 19.59 -3.39 -5.22
N GLU A 103 20.63 -3.19 -6.02
CA GLU A 103 21.12 -1.88 -6.45
C GLU A 103 20.13 -1.10 -7.32
N ASP A 104 19.23 -1.83 -7.99
CA ASP A 104 18.16 -1.24 -8.81
C ASP A 104 16.93 -0.88 -7.98
N MET A 105 16.87 -1.32 -6.72
CA MET A 105 15.70 -1.12 -5.87
C MET A 105 15.67 0.29 -5.28
N TRP A 106 14.51 0.92 -5.37
CA TRP A 106 14.22 2.27 -4.91
C TRP A 106 13.15 2.26 -3.82
N GLN A 107 13.30 3.18 -2.87
CA GLN A 107 12.27 3.51 -1.89
C GLN A 107 11.43 4.68 -2.38
N ILE A 108 10.12 4.63 -2.13
CA ILE A 108 9.27 5.82 -2.00
C ILE A 108 8.62 5.78 -0.62
N ARG A 109 8.98 6.74 0.24
CA ARG A 109 8.46 6.85 1.60
C ARG A 109 7.08 7.48 1.59
N ILE A 110 6.15 6.88 2.33
CA ILE A 110 4.82 7.46 2.61
C ILE A 110 4.96 8.47 3.76
N SER A 111 5.55 8.04 4.88
CA SER A 111 5.89 8.93 5.99
C SER A 111 7.02 8.35 6.85
N ILE A 112 7.48 9.12 7.84
CA ILE A 112 8.48 8.65 8.81
C ILE A 112 7.96 7.47 9.64
N SER A 113 6.66 7.43 9.95
CA SER A 113 6.05 6.44 10.83
C SER A 113 5.28 5.33 10.11
N LYS A 114 4.98 5.50 8.81
CA LYS A 114 4.16 4.58 8.01
C LYS A 114 4.97 3.79 6.99
N GLY A 115 6.30 3.87 7.00
CA GLY A 115 7.06 3.13 6.01
C GLY A 115 6.96 3.70 4.60
N GLY A 116 7.00 2.79 3.63
CA GLY A 116 6.99 3.14 2.22
C GLY A 116 6.74 1.94 1.33
N ILE A 117 7.02 2.15 0.05
CA ILE A 117 7.01 1.11 -0.97
C ILE A 117 8.39 0.98 -1.56
N HIS A 118 8.72 -0.25 -1.94
CA HIS A 118 9.97 -0.59 -2.60
C HIS A 118 9.67 -1.15 -3.99
N GLY A 119 10.48 -0.76 -4.95
CA GLY A 119 10.23 -1.05 -6.35
C GLY A 119 11.44 -0.78 -7.23
N ILE A 120 11.27 -0.95 -8.53
CA ILE A 120 12.28 -0.58 -9.52
C ILE A 120 11.70 0.42 -10.51
N PHE A 121 12.54 1.30 -11.04
CA PHE A 121 12.17 2.12 -12.19
C PHE A 121 12.58 1.39 -13.47
N SER A 122 11.63 1.24 -14.38
CA SER A 122 11.89 0.91 -15.79
C SER A 122 11.23 2.00 -16.63
N ASP A 123 12.03 2.75 -17.38
CA ASP A 123 11.63 4.01 -17.99
C ASP A 123 11.00 4.95 -16.94
N ASN A 124 9.80 5.46 -17.18
CA ASN A 124 9.05 6.30 -16.25
C ASN A 124 8.07 5.51 -15.35
N ILE A 125 8.07 4.19 -15.43
CA ILE A 125 7.18 3.33 -14.65
C ILE A 125 7.93 2.83 -13.40
N PHE A 126 7.37 3.14 -12.24
CA PHE A 126 7.75 2.54 -10.97
C PHE A 126 6.98 1.24 -10.77
N TYR A 127 7.66 0.10 -10.89
CA TYR A 127 7.12 -1.21 -10.60
C TYR A 127 7.19 -1.45 -9.10
N VAL A 128 6.05 -1.38 -8.43
CA VAL A 128 5.93 -1.68 -7.00
C VAL A 128 6.15 -3.17 -6.79
N ILE A 129 7.10 -3.51 -5.93
CA ILE A 129 7.45 -4.90 -5.60
C ILE A 129 6.96 -5.21 -4.19
N TRP A 130 7.27 -4.33 -3.23
CA TRP A 130 6.98 -4.55 -1.81
C TRP A 130 6.25 -3.35 -1.20
N PHE A 131 5.24 -3.68 -0.39
CA PHE A 131 4.68 -2.74 0.57
C PHE A 131 5.36 -2.96 1.91
N ASP A 132 5.94 -1.91 2.48
CA ASP A 132 6.71 -1.99 3.72
C ASP A 132 6.16 -1.02 4.79
N PRO A 133 5.01 -1.35 5.41
CA PRO A 133 4.43 -0.52 6.46
C PRO A 133 5.24 -0.51 7.76
N GLN A 134 6.11 -1.52 7.97
CA GLN A 134 6.84 -1.73 9.22
C GLN A 134 8.33 -1.33 9.15
N HIS A 135 8.79 -0.75 8.04
CA HIS A 135 10.21 -0.42 7.81
C HIS A 135 11.14 -1.65 7.86
N ASN A 136 10.67 -2.81 7.43
CA ASN A 136 11.38 -4.08 7.49
C ASN A 136 12.60 -4.17 6.58
N LEU A 137 12.71 -3.31 5.56
CA LEU A 137 13.92 -3.25 4.75
C LEU A 137 15.11 -2.61 5.49
N TYR A 138 14.82 -1.72 6.45
CA TYR A 138 15.80 -1.12 7.36
C TYR A 138 15.31 -1.21 8.80
N PRO A 139 15.37 -2.41 9.42
CA PRO A 139 14.85 -2.60 10.75
C PRO A 139 15.73 -1.87 11.77
N ASP A 140 15.16 -0.86 12.44
CA ASP A 140 15.83 -0.15 13.53
C ASP A 140 15.47 -0.81 14.88
N LYS A 141 16.48 -1.31 15.59
CA LYS A 141 16.32 -1.92 16.92
C LYS A 141 15.68 -0.96 17.93
N ASN A 142 15.93 0.34 17.80
CA ASN A 142 15.35 1.37 18.68
C ASN A 142 13.85 1.60 18.40
N HIS A 143 13.35 1.16 17.24
CA HIS A 143 11.96 1.31 16.82
C HIS A 143 11.22 -0.03 16.67
N GLY A 144 11.71 -1.07 17.37
CA GLY A 144 11.08 -2.40 17.46
C GLY A 144 11.66 -3.44 16.52
N GLY A 145 12.71 -3.13 15.76
CA GLY A 145 13.44 -4.07 14.93
C GLY A 145 12.64 -4.65 13.77
N LEU A 146 13.05 -5.83 13.31
CA LEU A 146 12.39 -6.57 12.24
C LEU A 146 11.06 -7.13 12.73
N LYS A 147 9.97 -6.83 12.02
CA LYS A 147 8.61 -7.24 12.41
C LYS A 147 7.99 -8.07 11.31
N LYS A 148 7.60 -9.30 11.63
CA LYS A 148 6.71 -10.06 10.76
C LYS A 148 5.33 -9.43 10.80
N VAL A 149 4.72 -9.26 9.64
CA VAL A 149 3.35 -8.80 9.57
C VAL A 149 2.45 -9.91 10.07
N ILE A 150 1.58 -9.57 11.02
CA ILE A 150 0.63 -10.51 11.59
C ILE A 150 -0.61 -10.41 10.71
N PRO A 151 -0.98 -11.49 9.98
CA PRO A 151 -2.21 -11.51 9.21
C PRO A 151 -3.38 -11.19 10.13
N PRO A 152 -4.27 -10.25 9.76
CA PRO A 152 -5.45 -10.00 10.55
C PRO A 152 -6.25 -11.30 10.60
N SER A 153 -6.75 -11.66 11.78
CA SER A 153 -7.49 -12.90 11.96
C SER A 153 -8.76 -12.93 11.08
N THR A 154 -9.31 -11.75 10.72
CA THR A 154 -10.14 -11.36 9.55
C THR A 154 -10.18 -9.82 9.46
N CYS A 155 -10.71 -9.27 8.35
CA CYS A 155 -10.96 -7.82 8.15
C CYS A 155 -11.75 -7.13 9.29
N CYS A 156 -12.55 -7.89 10.06
CA CYS A 156 -13.48 -7.36 11.06
C CYS A 156 -13.35 -7.97 12.46
N LYS A 157 -12.48 -8.95 12.70
CA LYS A 157 -12.55 -9.77 13.93
C LYS A 157 -12.30 -8.99 15.22
N ASP A 158 -11.41 -8.00 15.23
CA ASP A 158 -11.17 -7.20 16.43
C ASP A 158 -12.43 -6.40 16.80
N ARG A 159 -13.17 -5.91 15.77
CA ARG A 159 -14.50 -5.32 15.92
C ARG A 159 -15.52 -6.35 16.39
N ASP A 160 -15.49 -7.56 15.86
CA ASP A 160 -16.44 -8.62 16.21
C ASP A 160 -16.23 -9.09 17.66
N ILE A 161 -14.98 -9.16 18.12
CA ILE A 161 -14.62 -9.48 19.52
C ILE A 161 -15.09 -8.36 20.45
N GLU A 162 -14.84 -7.10 20.09
CA GLU A 162 -15.31 -5.94 20.87
C GLU A 162 -16.85 -5.90 20.93
N LEU A 163 -17.53 -6.19 19.82
CA LEU A 163 -18.99 -6.30 19.77
C LEU A 163 -19.51 -7.41 20.69
N GLU A 164 -18.84 -8.56 20.73
CA GLU A 164 -19.25 -9.67 21.59
C GLU A 164 -19.04 -9.32 23.07
N GLN A 165 -17.90 -8.74 23.43
CA GLN A 165 -17.63 -8.29 24.80
C GLN A 165 -18.62 -7.22 25.26
N LEU A 166 -19.00 -6.29 24.37
CA LEU A 166 -19.99 -5.26 24.67
C LEU A 166 -21.39 -5.86 24.84
N LYS A 167 -21.78 -6.85 24.04
CA LYS A 167 -23.06 -7.57 24.21
C LYS A 167 -23.13 -8.30 25.54
N GLU A 168 -22.09 -9.05 25.91
CA GLU A 168 -22.03 -9.74 27.21
C GLU A 168 -22.14 -8.76 28.39
N LYS A 169 -21.53 -7.58 28.26
CA LYS A 169 -21.61 -6.55 29.29
C LYS A 169 -23.00 -5.93 29.39
N ILE A 170 -23.67 -5.68 28.25
CA ILE A 170 -25.04 -5.17 28.22
C ILE A 170 -25.99 -6.18 28.86
N ASP A 171 -25.89 -7.46 28.51
CA ASP A 171 -26.75 -8.51 29.05
C ASP A 171 -26.62 -8.63 30.57
N ARG A 172 -25.37 -8.60 31.09
CA ARG A 172 -25.12 -8.59 32.53
C ARG A 172 -25.70 -7.37 33.24
N LEU A 173 -25.52 -6.18 32.66
CA LEU A 173 -26.05 -4.94 33.23
C LEU A 173 -27.58 -4.93 33.22
N GLN A 174 -28.22 -5.50 32.20
CA GLN A 174 -29.69 -5.65 32.18
C GLN A 174 -30.18 -6.59 33.27
N GLN A 175 -29.53 -7.74 33.45
CA GLN A 175 -29.85 -8.67 34.54
C GLN A 175 -29.67 -8.02 35.92
N ASP A 176 -28.61 -7.25 36.12
CA ASP A 176 -28.39 -6.51 37.37
C ASP A 176 -29.49 -5.45 37.58
N CYS A 177 -29.85 -4.68 36.54
CA CYS A 177 -30.95 -3.71 36.62
C CYS A 177 -32.29 -4.38 36.97
N GLU A 178 -32.66 -5.46 36.28
CA GLU A 178 -33.88 -6.22 36.54
C GLU A 178 -33.92 -6.76 37.98
N PHE A 179 -32.79 -7.27 38.47
CA PHE A 179 -32.66 -7.72 39.85
C PHE A 179 -32.90 -6.59 40.85
N TRP A 180 -32.27 -5.43 40.65
CA TRP A 180 -32.39 -4.29 41.56
C TRP A 180 -33.78 -3.66 41.52
N GLU A 181 -34.42 -3.59 40.37
CA GLU A 181 -35.81 -3.14 40.22
C GLU A 181 -36.78 -4.06 40.97
N ALA A 182 -36.64 -5.38 40.80
CA ALA A 182 -37.46 -6.36 41.51
C ALA A 182 -37.22 -6.32 43.03
N TYR A 183 -35.97 -6.09 43.47
CA TYR A 183 -35.64 -5.93 44.88
C TYR A 183 -36.24 -4.67 45.48
N ALA A 184 -36.19 -3.55 44.75
CA ALA A 184 -36.78 -2.28 45.18
C ALA A 184 -38.30 -2.39 45.34
N GLN A 185 -39.00 -2.98 44.36
CA GLN A 185 -40.45 -3.20 44.42
C GLN A 185 -40.86 -4.05 45.63
N LYS A 186 -40.15 -5.18 45.87
CA LYS A 186 -40.42 -6.02 47.04
C LYS A 186 -40.23 -5.29 48.38
N LYS A 187 -39.28 -4.36 48.44
CA LYS A 187 -39.01 -3.58 49.66
C LYS A 187 -40.06 -2.49 49.89
N GLU A 188 -40.70 -1.98 48.83
CA GLU A 188 -41.81 -1.03 48.94
C GLU A 188 -43.13 -1.73 49.36
N GLU A 189 -43.26 -3.04 49.12
CA GLU A 189 -44.43 -3.86 49.48
C GLU A 189 -44.40 -4.42 50.92
N THR A 190 -43.27 -4.34 51.62
CA THR A 190 -43.07 -4.75 53.03
C THR A 190 -42.96 -3.56 53.97
#